data_AF-A0A2E1HMB1-F1
#
_entry.id   AF-A0A2E1HMB1-F1
#
_cell.length_a   1.000
_cell.length_b   1.000
_cell.length_c   1.000
_cell.angle_alpha   90.00
_cell.angle_beta   90.00
_cell.angle_gamma   90.00
#
_symmetry.space_group_name_H-M   'P 1'
#
loop_
_entity.id
_entity.type
_entity.pdbx_description
1 polymer ?
#
loop_
_entity_poly.entity_id
_entity_poly.type
_entity_poly.pdbx_seq_one_letter_code
_entity_poly.pdbx_strand_id
1 'polypeptide(L)'
;MIVDVPVEKISDLSVSIDDVLINNKPIAILQPSDLQEGMPIVIQLTVNNNGGKSTGIFGVTLYEGSRIVDEFVVEQGIGGFGSAPVILNWETPSEGLKTLKVYVDFKQQTDESNSKRADNTLTLPLTISEKSASSSNSENTDDALLFGPNFSLTLGVLSFISIIYGRKK
;
A
#
# COMPACT_ATOMS: atom_id res chain seq x y z
N MET A 1 -20.97 -38.04 -5.68
CA MET A 1 -21.99 -37.41 -4.82
C MET A 1 -21.29 -36.29 -4.10
N ILE A 2 -21.50 -35.04 -4.50
CA ILE A 2 -21.06 -33.89 -3.70
C ILE A 2 -22.06 -33.79 -2.55
N VAL A 3 -21.62 -34.13 -1.35
CA VAL A 3 -22.40 -33.85 -0.14
C VAL A 3 -22.15 -32.39 0.16
N ASP A 4 -23.12 -31.54 -0.16
CA ASP A 4 -23.03 -30.11 0.12
C ASP A 4 -23.27 -29.92 1.62
N VAL A 5 -22.29 -29.37 2.32
CA VAL A 5 -22.42 -29.10 3.75
C VAL A 5 -23.29 -27.84 3.89
N PRO A 6 -24.35 -27.85 4.71
CA PRO A 6 -25.18 -26.68 4.92
C PRO A 6 -24.33 -25.47 5.33
N VAL A 7 -24.59 -24.31 4.70
CA VAL A 7 -23.84 -23.06 4.96
C VAL A 7 -23.85 -22.65 6.43
N GLU A 8 -24.89 -23.03 7.17
CA GLU A 8 -25.04 -22.81 8.61
C GLU A 8 -23.99 -23.54 9.47
N LYS A 9 -23.33 -24.57 8.93
CA LYS A 9 -22.36 -25.42 9.66
C LYS A 9 -20.91 -25.14 9.32
N ILE A 10 -20.66 -24.20 8.42
CA ILE A 10 -19.31 -23.83 7.99
C ILE A 10 -19.03 -22.38 8.37
N SER A 11 -17.75 -22.07 8.56
CA SER A 11 -17.24 -20.70 8.48
C SER A 11 -16.83 -20.44 7.03
N ASP A 12 -17.01 -19.22 6.56
CA ASP A 12 -16.75 -18.82 5.18
C ASP A 12 -16.31 -17.36 5.17
N LEU A 13 -15.01 -17.12 5.32
CA LEU A 13 -14.49 -15.76 5.37
C LEU A 13 -14.44 -15.18 3.96
N SER A 14 -14.67 -13.88 3.82
CA SER A 14 -14.43 -13.19 2.56
C SER A 14 -14.12 -11.71 2.77
N VAL A 15 -13.47 -11.10 1.77
CA VAL A 15 -13.20 -9.68 1.72
C VAL A 15 -13.53 -9.14 0.33
N SER A 16 -14.21 -7.99 0.26
CA SER A 16 -14.55 -7.33 -1.01
C SER A 16 -13.80 -6.01 -1.15
N ILE A 17 -13.46 -5.65 -2.39
CA ILE A 17 -12.86 -4.35 -2.71
C ILE A 17 -13.87 -3.19 -2.57
N ASP A 18 -15.17 -3.49 -2.72
CA ASP A 18 -16.23 -2.47 -2.69
C ASP A 18 -16.39 -1.82 -1.32
N ASP A 19 -16.02 -2.55 -0.26
CA ASP A 19 -16.14 -2.11 1.15
C ASP A 19 -14.84 -1.46 1.68
N VAL A 20 -13.85 -1.23 0.82
CA VAL A 20 -12.53 -0.72 1.23
C VAL A 20 -12.49 0.80 1.17
N LEU A 21 -12.03 1.39 2.28
CA LEU A 21 -11.75 2.81 2.39
C LEU A 21 -10.26 3.03 2.59
N ILE A 22 -9.69 3.95 1.81
CA ILE A 22 -8.31 4.41 1.93
C ILE A 22 -8.36 5.84 2.46
N ASN A 23 -7.77 6.09 3.63
CA ASN A 23 -7.86 7.39 4.32
C ASN A 23 -9.32 7.91 4.40
N ASN A 24 -10.24 7.03 4.79
CA ASN A 24 -11.69 7.27 4.85
C ASN A 24 -12.38 7.60 3.50
N LYS A 25 -11.71 7.36 2.37
CA LYS A 25 -12.24 7.59 1.02
C LYS A 25 -12.39 6.26 0.26
N PRO A 26 -13.52 5.98 -0.42
CA PRO A 26 -13.66 4.80 -1.27
C PRO A 26 -12.63 4.76 -2.40
N ILE A 27 -12.13 3.57 -2.72
CA ILE A 27 -11.12 3.39 -3.78
C ILE A 27 -11.59 3.95 -5.12
N ALA A 28 -12.87 3.75 -5.47
CA ALA A 28 -13.44 4.16 -6.74
C ALA A 28 -13.34 5.67 -7.04
N ILE A 29 -13.13 6.50 -6.02
CA ILE A 29 -13.03 7.96 -6.16
C ILE A 29 -11.65 8.52 -5.79
N LEU A 30 -10.66 7.66 -5.50
CA LEU A 30 -9.29 8.08 -5.22
C LEU A 30 -8.68 8.78 -6.43
N GLN A 31 -8.10 9.94 -6.17
CA GLN A 31 -7.31 10.72 -7.12
C GLN A 31 -5.82 10.50 -6.82
N PRO A 32 -4.92 10.61 -7.81
CA PRO A 32 -3.48 10.50 -7.57
C PRO A 32 -2.97 11.44 -6.48
N SER A 33 -3.55 12.64 -6.36
CA SER A 33 -3.18 13.63 -5.34
C SER A 33 -3.59 13.25 -3.92
N ASP A 34 -4.48 12.26 -3.74
CA ASP A 34 -4.96 11.84 -2.41
C ASP A 34 -3.90 11.05 -1.63
N LEU A 35 -2.95 10.42 -2.32
CA LEU A 35 -1.91 9.59 -1.73
C LEU A 35 -0.55 10.13 -2.14
N GLN A 36 0.26 10.48 -1.14
CA GLN A 36 1.60 11.04 -1.33
C GLN A 36 2.66 10.15 -0.71
N GLU A 37 3.82 10.11 -1.33
CA GLU A 37 4.98 9.39 -0.81
C GLU A 37 5.32 9.82 0.63
N GLY A 38 5.62 8.83 1.47
CA GLY A 38 6.04 9.03 2.85
C GLY A 38 4.94 9.53 3.79
N MET A 39 3.71 9.70 3.31
CA MET A 39 2.54 9.98 4.14
C MET A 39 1.87 8.65 4.52
N PRO A 40 1.50 8.44 5.79
CA PRO A 40 0.85 7.21 6.21
C PRO A 40 -0.51 7.04 5.53
N ILE A 41 -0.81 5.81 5.12
CA ILE A 41 -2.07 5.43 4.50
C ILE A 41 -2.79 4.45 5.41
N VAL A 42 -4.04 4.78 5.77
CA VAL A 42 -4.93 3.92 6.55
C VAL A 42 -5.86 3.20 5.60
N ILE A 43 -5.83 1.87 5.64
CA ILE A 43 -6.67 0.99 4.84
C ILE A 43 -7.69 0.36 5.77
N GLN A 44 -8.96 0.73 5.60
CA GLN A 44 -10.07 0.16 6.33
C GLN A 44 -10.80 -0.81 5.41
N LEU A 45 -11.02 -2.03 5.88
CA LEU A 45 -11.74 -3.06 5.15
C LEU A 45 -12.70 -3.79 6.07
N THR A 46 -13.69 -4.46 5.48
CA THR A 46 -14.62 -5.31 6.21
C THR A 46 -14.36 -6.75 5.82
N VAL A 47 -14.11 -7.59 6.83
CA VAL A 47 -14.07 -9.04 6.64
C VAL A 47 -15.45 -9.58 7.00
N ASN A 48 -16.02 -10.39 6.12
CA ASN A 48 -17.33 -10.99 6.28
C ASN A 48 -17.19 -12.48 6.58
N ASN A 49 -18.10 -13.03 7.38
CA ASN A 49 -18.29 -14.47 7.51
C ASN A 49 -19.63 -14.84 6.87
N ASN A 50 -19.61 -15.40 5.68
CA ASN A 50 -20.80 -15.81 4.92
C ASN A 50 -21.35 -17.17 5.40
N GLY A 51 -20.64 -17.84 6.30
CA GLY A 51 -21.04 -19.10 6.91
C GLY A 51 -21.77 -18.86 8.23
N GLY A 52 -22.62 -19.82 8.65
CA GLY A 52 -23.34 -19.71 9.92
C GLY A 52 -22.56 -20.18 11.15
N LYS A 53 -21.39 -20.81 10.97
CA LYS A 53 -20.48 -21.14 12.07
C LYS A 53 -19.62 -19.91 12.39
N SER A 54 -19.52 -19.57 13.67
CA SER A 54 -18.58 -18.54 14.12
C SER A 54 -17.14 -18.94 13.78
N THR A 55 -16.32 -17.96 13.43
CA THR A 55 -14.88 -18.15 13.30
C THR A 55 -14.19 -18.05 14.66
N GLY A 56 -12.94 -18.53 14.73
CA GLY A 56 -12.05 -18.31 15.87
C GLY A 56 -11.17 -17.06 15.67
N ILE A 57 -10.06 -16.98 16.40
CA ILE A 57 -9.04 -15.95 16.19
C ILE A 57 -8.38 -16.18 14.82
N PHE A 58 -8.29 -15.13 14.00
CA PHE A 58 -7.53 -15.16 12.75
C PHE A 58 -6.82 -13.82 12.51
N GLY A 59 -5.77 -13.86 11.70
CA GLY A 59 -5.01 -12.69 11.27
C GLY A 59 -5.42 -12.20 9.89
N VAL A 60 -5.26 -10.90 9.66
CA VAL A 60 -5.34 -10.24 8.36
C VAL A 60 -4.01 -9.55 8.12
N THR A 61 -3.36 -9.84 7.00
CA THR A 61 -2.00 -9.36 6.73
C THR A 61 -1.97 -8.58 5.42
N LEU A 62 -1.38 -7.39 5.47
CA LEU A 62 -1.13 -6.53 4.31
C LEU A 62 0.28 -6.76 3.77
N TYR A 63 0.39 -6.94 2.46
CA TYR A 63 1.65 -7.14 1.75
C TYR A 63 1.85 -6.10 0.66
N GLU A 64 3.10 -5.65 0.52
CA GLU A 64 3.62 -4.97 -0.66
C GLU A 64 4.62 -5.93 -1.35
N GLY A 65 4.22 -6.53 -2.47
CA GLY A 65 5.01 -7.60 -3.09
C GLY A 65 5.13 -8.82 -2.17
N SER A 66 6.34 -9.09 -1.65
CA SER A 66 6.62 -10.16 -0.68
C SER A 66 6.82 -9.68 0.76
N ARG A 67 6.80 -8.36 0.98
CA ARG A 67 7.03 -7.75 2.30
C ARG A 67 5.72 -7.60 3.05
N ILE A 68 5.70 -7.99 4.32
CA ILE A 68 4.61 -7.64 5.24
C ILE A 68 4.71 -6.16 5.57
N VAL A 69 3.64 -5.43 5.29
CA VAL A 69 3.46 -4.02 5.61
C VAL A 69 2.87 -3.88 7.00
N ASP A 70 1.78 -4.61 7.26
CA ASP A 70 1.07 -4.59 8.53
C ASP A 70 0.29 -5.89 8.77
N GLU A 71 -0.07 -6.15 10.03
CA GLU A 71 -0.88 -7.30 10.44
C GLU A 71 -1.91 -6.87 11.50
N PHE A 72 -3.16 -7.29 11.30
CA PHE A 72 -4.25 -7.06 12.24
C PHE A 72 -4.82 -8.41 12.70
N VAL A 73 -5.07 -8.57 13.99
CA VAL A 73 -5.63 -9.80 14.55
C VAL A 73 -7.07 -9.56 14.99
N VAL A 74 -8.00 -10.37 14.47
CA VAL A 74 -9.40 -10.36 14.89
C VAL A 74 -9.55 -11.33 16.07
N GLU A 75 -9.34 -10.84 17.29
CA GLU A 75 -9.27 -11.68 18.49
C GLU A 75 -10.59 -12.35 18.89
N GLN A 76 -11.73 -11.72 18.60
CA GLN A 76 -13.04 -12.29 18.94
C GLN A 76 -13.60 -13.20 17.84
N GLY A 77 -12.90 -13.30 16.70
CA GLY A 77 -13.45 -13.88 15.48
C GLY A 77 -14.66 -13.11 14.95
N ILE A 78 -15.42 -13.75 14.08
CA ILE A 78 -16.65 -13.23 13.49
C ILE A 78 -17.75 -14.28 13.69
N GLY A 79 -18.87 -13.86 14.28
CA GLY A 79 -20.06 -14.70 14.42
C GLY A 79 -20.58 -15.19 13.06
N GLY A 80 -21.45 -16.20 13.07
CA GLY A 80 -22.08 -16.67 11.84
C GLY A 80 -22.86 -15.55 11.15
N PHE A 81 -22.70 -15.41 9.83
CA PHE A 81 -23.30 -14.34 9.01
C PHE A 81 -22.92 -12.91 9.48
N GLY A 82 -21.86 -12.78 10.29
CA GLY A 82 -21.39 -11.51 10.81
C GLY A 82 -20.29 -10.88 9.96
N SER A 83 -19.81 -9.73 10.41
CA SER A 83 -18.64 -9.07 9.84
C SER A 83 -17.81 -8.37 10.92
N ALA A 84 -16.55 -8.09 10.61
CA ALA A 84 -15.66 -7.32 11.47
C ALA A 84 -14.89 -6.27 10.66
N PRO A 85 -14.79 -5.03 11.17
CA PRO A 85 -13.93 -4.02 10.58
C PRO A 85 -12.46 -4.33 10.91
N VAL A 86 -11.59 -4.12 9.93
CA VAL A 86 -10.15 -4.30 10.04
C VAL A 86 -9.48 -3.03 9.54
N ILE A 87 -8.47 -2.57 10.29
CA ILE A 87 -7.71 -1.36 9.97
C ILE A 87 -6.24 -1.77 9.85
N LEU A 88 -5.65 -1.47 8.71
CA LEU A 88 -4.25 -1.72 8.39
C LEU A 88 -3.57 -0.38 8.07
N ASN A 89 -2.35 -0.19 8.57
CA ASN A 89 -1.59 1.05 8.41
C ASN A 89 -0.36 0.82 7.53
N TRP A 90 -0.19 1.68 6.52
CA TRP A 90 0.99 1.71 5.68
C TRP A 90 1.74 3.02 5.89
N GLU A 91 2.75 2.99 6.75
CA GLU A 91 3.41 4.20 7.27
C GLU A 91 4.21 5.01 6.23
N THR A 92 5.00 4.33 5.39
CA THR A 92 5.93 4.98 4.48
C THR A 92 5.82 4.40 3.07
N PRO A 93 4.74 4.69 2.34
CA PRO A 93 4.59 4.27 0.95
C PRO A 93 5.64 4.98 0.08
N SER A 94 6.22 4.23 -0.86
CA SER A 94 7.05 4.83 -1.93
C SER A 94 6.18 5.23 -3.12
N GLU A 95 6.65 6.20 -3.89
CA GLU A 95 5.96 6.70 -5.08
C GLU A 95 5.72 5.63 -6.16
N GLY A 96 4.79 5.91 -7.06
CA GLY A 96 4.46 5.09 -8.22
C GLY A 96 3.24 4.20 -8.04
N LEU A 97 3.01 3.32 -9.02
CA LEU A 97 1.93 2.34 -8.99
C LEU A 97 2.31 1.17 -8.07
N LYS A 98 1.47 0.91 -7.09
CA LYS A 98 1.66 -0.08 -6.04
C LYS A 98 0.52 -1.07 -6.06
N THR A 99 0.88 -2.35 -5.96
CA THR A 99 -0.09 -3.44 -5.86
C THR A 99 0.04 -4.07 -4.50
N LEU A 100 -0.85 -3.69 -3.58
CA LEU A 100 -0.93 -4.31 -2.28
C LEU A 100 -1.78 -5.58 -2.34
N LYS A 101 -1.48 -6.53 -1.46
CA LYS A 101 -2.28 -7.73 -1.27
C LYS A 101 -2.67 -7.88 0.18
N VAL A 102 -3.95 -8.07 0.43
CA VAL A 102 -4.48 -8.41 1.74
C VAL A 102 -4.80 -9.90 1.74
N TYR A 103 -4.33 -10.61 2.76
CA TYR A 103 -4.68 -11.99 3.02
C TYR A 103 -5.41 -12.09 4.36
N VAL A 104 -6.62 -12.62 4.31
CA VAL A 104 -7.41 -12.98 5.48
C VAL A 104 -7.13 -14.44 5.81
N ASP A 105 -6.85 -14.72 7.08
CA ASP A 105 -6.57 -16.07 7.59
C ASP A 105 -5.50 -16.84 6.78
N PHE A 106 -4.39 -16.18 6.45
CA PHE A 106 -3.30 -16.80 5.67
C PHE A 106 -2.75 -18.07 6.34
N LYS A 107 -2.76 -18.12 7.68
CA LYS A 107 -2.30 -19.25 8.50
C LYS A 107 -3.33 -20.38 8.60
N GLN A 108 -4.50 -20.24 8.00
CA GLN A 108 -5.57 -21.24 7.97
C GLN A 108 -6.06 -21.64 9.38
N GLN A 109 -6.16 -20.65 10.27
CA GLN A 109 -6.62 -20.82 11.65
C GLN A 109 -8.14 -21.03 11.71
N THR A 110 -8.87 -20.59 10.69
CA THR A 110 -10.30 -20.82 10.54
C THR A 110 -10.57 -22.06 9.68
N ASP A 111 -11.50 -22.88 10.16
CA ASP A 111 -11.94 -24.14 9.56
C ASP A 111 -12.97 -23.87 8.45
N GLU A 112 -12.48 -23.34 7.33
CA GLU A 112 -13.23 -23.10 6.08
C GLU A 112 -12.83 -24.09 4.98
N SER A 113 -13.78 -24.40 4.08
CA SER A 113 -13.52 -25.16 2.86
C SER A 113 -12.42 -24.54 2.00
N ASN A 114 -11.42 -25.33 1.63
CA ASN A 114 -10.32 -24.88 0.77
C ASN A 114 -10.77 -24.37 -0.61
N SER A 115 -11.97 -24.76 -1.07
CA SER A 115 -12.52 -24.28 -2.34
C SER A 115 -13.01 -22.83 -2.33
N LYS A 116 -13.25 -22.26 -1.14
CA LYS A 116 -13.82 -20.91 -0.98
C LYS A 116 -12.76 -19.85 -0.73
N ARG A 117 -11.69 -20.20 -0.02
CA ARG A 117 -10.49 -19.40 0.34
C ARG A 117 -9.88 -18.45 -0.71
N ALA A 118 -10.23 -18.54 -1.99
CA ALA A 118 -9.82 -17.56 -2.98
C ALA A 118 -10.37 -16.15 -2.69
N ASP A 119 -11.54 -16.04 -2.07
CA ASP A 119 -12.17 -14.77 -1.66
C ASP A 119 -11.64 -14.21 -0.33
N ASN A 120 -10.78 -14.95 0.36
CA ASN A 120 -9.98 -14.47 1.49
C ASN A 120 -8.78 -13.62 1.07
N THR A 121 -8.61 -13.37 -0.23
CA THR A 121 -7.52 -12.54 -0.77
C THR A 121 -8.08 -11.35 -1.51
N LEU A 122 -7.53 -10.16 -1.24
CA LEU A 122 -7.88 -8.93 -1.91
C LEU A 122 -6.63 -8.28 -2.50
N THR A 123 -6.70 -7.82 -3.75
CA THR A 123 -5.63 -7.08 -4.42
C THR A 123 -6.04 -5.62 -4.59
N LEU A 124 -5.18 -4.72 -4.13
CA LEU A 124 -5.42 -3.28 -4.08
C LEU A 124 -4.39 -2.53 -4.95
N PRO A 125 -4.77 -2.07 -6.14
CA PRO A 125 -3.94 -1.17 -6.93
C PRO A 125 -4.08 0.27 -6.40
N LEU A 126 -2.97 0.87 -5.98
CA LEU A 126 -2.89 2.26 -5.52
C LEU A 126 -1.83 3.01 -6.33
N THR A 127 -2.10 4.28 -6.64
CA THR A 127 -1.12 5.16 -7.27
C THR A 127 -0.67 6.19 -6.23
N ILE A 128 0.60 6.14 -5.86
CA ILE A 128 1.21 7.05 -4.90
C ILE A 128 1.94 8.15 -5.67
N SER A 129 1.56 9.41 -5.44
CA SER A 129 2.23 10.55 -6.08
C SER A 129 3.54 10.87 -5.36
N GLU A 130 4.52 11.30 -6.15
CA GLU A 130 5.80 11.80 -5.62
C GLU A 130 5.53 12.93 -4.62
N LYS A 131 6.31 12.98 -3.54
CA LYS A 131 6.24 14.10 -2.61
C LYS A 131 6.78 15.34 -3.32
N SER A 132 5.90 16.23 -3.76
CA SER A 132 6.32 17.50 -4.33
C SER A 132 7.11 18.29 -3.28
N ALA A 133 8.40 18.50 -3.54
CA ALA A 133 9.18 19.46 -2.80
C ALA A 133 8.62 20.85 -3.12
N SER A 134 7.65 21.32 -2.33
CA SER A 134 7.31 22.74 -2.37
C SER A 134 8.56 23.49 -1.93
N SER A 135 9.18 24.17 -2.88
CA SER A 135 10.14 25.23 -2.64
C SER A 135 9.63 26.07 -1.48
N SER A 136 10.36 26.04 -0.36
CA SER A 136 10.21 27.04 0.69
C SER A 136 10.69 28.36 0.10
N ASN A 137 9.82 29.02 -0.67
CA ASN A 137 9.99 30.41 -1.06
C ASN A 137 9.67 31.26 0.16
N SER A 138 10.62 31.32 1.09
CA SER A 138 10.69 32.40 2.08
C SER A 138 11.42 33.55 1.40
N GLU A 139 10.68 34.36 0.67
CA GLU A 139 11.14 35.71 0.31
C GLU A 139 11.37 36.50 1.59
N ASN A 140 12.64 36.80 1.89
CA ASN A 140 13.04 38.15 2.26
C ASN A 140 14.54 38.37 2.02
N THR A 141 14.77 39.21 1.01
CA THR A 141 15.83 40.22 0.86
C THR A 141 17.28 39.77 0.73
N ASP A 142 17.76 39.94 -0.49
CA ASP A 142 19.12 40.36 -0.87
C ASP A 142 20.27 39.41 -0.52
N ASP A 143 20.34 38.28 -1.21
CA ASP A 143 21.64 37.86 -1.72
C ASP A 143 21.52 37.10 -3.03
N ALA A 144 22.51 37.34 -3.87
CA ALA A 144 22.52 36.97 -5.27
C ALA A 144 22.78 35.46 -5.48
N LEU A 145 22.40 35.02 -6.68
CA LEU A 145 22.95 33.90 -7.45
C LEU A 145 22.25 32.52 -7.37
N LEU A 146 21.30 32.35 -8.29
CA LEU A 146 21.43 31.42 -9.42
C LEU A 146 21.49 29.92 -9.09
N PHE A 147 20.32 29.27 -8.96
CA PHE A 147 20.18 27.84 -9.27
C PHE A 147 18.83 27.54 -9.94
N GLY A 148 18.87 27.39 -11.26
CA GLY A 148 17.83 26.69 -12.02
C GLY A 148 18.07 25.17 -12.00
N PRO A 149 17.06 24.36 -12.33
CA PRO A 149 17.11 22.91 -12.19
C PRO A 149 17.79 22.28 -13.40
N ASN A 150 18.53 21.19 -13.18
CA ASN A 150 18.41 19.91 -13.92
C ASN A 150 19.72 19.11 -14.04
N PHE A 151 19.56 17.81 -13.81
CA PHE A 151 20.33 16.70 -14.38
C PHE A 151 21.84 16.71 -14.16
N SER A 152 22.28 15.99 -13.13
CA SER A 152 23.67 15.53 -13.00
C SER A 152 23.98 14.46 -14.07
N LEU A 153 24.23 14.90 -15.30
CA LEU A 153 24.97 14.12 -16.30
C LEU A 153 26.47 14.32 -16.02
N THR A 154 27.10 13.32 -15.41
CA THR A 154 28.55 13.20 -15.33
C THR A 154 29.13 13.00 -16.74
N LEU A 155 29.68 14.05 -17.35
CA LEU A 155 30.66 13.94 -18.42
C LEU A 155 32.04 14.33 -17.89
N GLY A 156 32.89 13.33 -17.69
CA GLY A 156 34.32 13.54 -17.50
C GLY A 156 34.99 13.73 -18.86
N VAL A 157 35.52 14.92 -19.13
CA VAL A 157 36.44 15.16 -20.24
C VAL A 157 37.68 15.86 -19.69
N LEU A 158 38.72 15.08 -19.42
CA LEU A 158 40.08 15.60 -19.27
C LEU A 158 40.63 15.97 -20.65
N SER A 159 40.87 17.25 -20.88
CA SER A 159 41.81 17.70 -21.90
C SER A 159 42.42 19.04 -21.48
N PHE A 160 43.68 19.00 -21.03
CA PHE A 160 44.53 20.19 -21.01
C PHE A 160 45.61 20.01 -22.07
N ILE A 161 45.33 20.55 -23.25
CA ILE A 161 46.36 20.86 -24.25
C ILE A 161 47.05 22.14 -23.80
N SER A 162 48.36 22.00 -23.61
CA SER A 162 49.46 22.93 -23.79
C SER A 162 49.17 24.33 -24.34
N ILE A 163 49.95 25.30 -23.83
CA ILE A 163 50.55 26.48 -24.52
C ILE A 163 50.28 27.80 -23.77
N ILE A 164 51.29 28.30 -23.06
CA ILE A 164 51.64 29.73 -22.94
C ILE A 164 53.18 29.78 -22.96
N TYR A 165 53.83 29.92 -24.12
CA TYR A 165 54.21 31.17 -24.79
C TYR A 165 54.99 32.17 -23.91
N GLY A 166 56.32 32.10 -24.01
CA GLY A 166 57.12 33.22 -24.51
C GLY A 166 57.64 34.27 -23.52
N ARG A 167 58.97 34.32 -23.35
CA ARG A 167 59.69 35.58 -23.21
C ARG A 167 60.97 35.56 -24.05
N LYS A 168 60.95 36.36 -25.13
CA LYS A 168 62.13 36.81 -25.88
C LYS A 168 62.94 37.77 -25.00
N LYS A 169 64.24 37.53 -24.85
CA LYS A 169 65.33 38.37 -25.39
C LYS A 169 66.66 37.71 -25.11
#